data_AF-A0A846Q7V2-F1
#
_entry.id   AF-A0A846Q7V2-F1
#
_cell.length_a   1.000
_cell.length_b   1.000
_cell.length_c   1.000
_cell.angle_alpha   90.00
_cell.angle_beta   90.00
_cell.angle_gamma   90.00
#
_symmetry.space_group_name_H-M   'P 1'
#
loop_
_entity.id
_entity.type
_entity.pdbx_description
1 polymer ?
#
loop_
_entity_poly.entity_id
_entity_poly.type
_entity_poly.pdbx_seq_one_letter_code
_entity_poly.pdbx_strand_id
1 'polypeptide(L)'
;MDRVSGLLNNGIIRKIAFLVNQRSTRYRKVALIGAKVPEKSILKAVSTINSRKVVAHNYLRNHERYNVWFTFKAETLDELYEGVEELMAKAEIRDFVVLPSKRVYKISYIKYDLENGVPRCPTRIEPVSVPTLEELGVDVSLALSLAMGIKAEKNPLGSLARRHGIGEGELLDLLHELAHKGVIRDWGAVLDGGRLGFVVNAMVVLRLPVERVVDICLEIVKRFEEVSHCVEREVAPGRWEYPAYFVTHARERKTIDLFVERVRDALRLEECLPLYSVANLRKARPIVM
;
A
#
# COMPACT_ATOMS: atom_id res chain seq x y z
N MET A 1 2.38 -20.26 22.11
CA MET A 1 1.16 -19.84 21.39
C MET A 1 0.50 -18.66 22.07
N ASP A 2 0.38 -18.70 23.40
CA ASP A 2 -0.35 -17.71 24.20
C ASP A 2 0.10 -16.25 24.00
N ARG A 3 1.41 -16.01 23.81
CA ARG A 3 1.92 -14.66 23.52
C ARG A 3 1.42 -14.10 22.18
N VAL A 4 1.42 -14.92 21.12
CA VAL A 4 0.96 -14.49 19.78
C VAL A 4 -0.55 -14.26 19.79
N SER A 5 -1.30 -15.18 20.41
CA SER A 5 -2.74 -15.04 20.60
C SER A 5 -3.08 -13.80 21.44
N GLY A 6 -2.31 -13.51 22.49
CA GLY A 6 -2.46 -12.30 23.29
C GLY A 6 -2.24 -11.02 22.48
N LEU A 7 -1.20 -10.98 21.63
CA LEU A 7 -0.94 -9.83 20.76
C LEU A 7 -2.02 -9.64 19.67
N LEU A 8 -2.61 -10.73 19.17
CA LEU A 8 -3.76 -10.70 18.25
C LEU A 8 -5.02 -10.17 18.96
N ASN A 9 -5.33 -10.71 20.14
CA ASN A 9 -6.50 -10.31 20.93
C ASN A 9 -6.42 -8.84 21.37
N ASN A 10 -5.21 -8.38 21.69
CA ASN A 10 -4.95 -6.98 22.00
C ASN A 10 -4.83 -6.08 20.75
N GLY A 11 -5.00 -6.61 19.54
CA GLY A 11 -4.97 -5.84 18.30
C GLY A 11 -3.62 -5.22 17.94
N ILE A 12 -2.52 -5.62 18.59
CA ILE A 12 -1.16 -5.20 18.25
C ILE A 12 -0.75 -5.88 16.94
N ILE A 13 -0.97 -7.20 16.86
CA ILE A 13 -0.97 -7.93 15.59
C ILE A 13 -2.40 -7.88 15.05
N ARG A 14 -2.59 -7.33 13.85
CA ARG A 14 -3.90 -7.32 13.19
C ARG A 14 -4.21 -8.65 12.52
N LYS A 15 -3.19 -9.28 11.93
CA LYS A 15 -3.25 -10.60 11.29
C LYS A 15 -1.85 -11.13 11.00
N ILE A 16 -1.72 -12.42 10.76
CA ILE A 16 -0.53 -13.03 10.16
C ILE A 16 -0.94 -13.46 8.75
N ALA A 17 -0.29 -12.95 7.72
CA ALA A 17 -0.75 -13.14 6.34
C ALA A 17 0.39 -13.10 5.33
N PHE A 18 0.08 -13.50 4.10
CA PHE A 18 0.95 -13.31 2.94
C PHE A 18 0.52 -12.07 2.17
N LEU A 19 1.48 -11.26 1.76
CA LEU A 19 1.26 -10.10 0.92
C LEU A 19 1.22 -10.56 -0.54
N VAL A 20 0.02 -10.91 -1.00
CA VAL A 20 -0.22 -11.30 -2.39
C VAL A 20 -0.11 -10.07 -3.31
N ASN A 21 0.56 -10.26 -4.44
CA ASN A 21 0.76 -9.25 -5.44
C ASN A 21 -0.55 -8.92 -6.15
N GLN A 22 -1.00 -7.67 -6.06
CA GLN A 22 -2.25 -7.26 -6.70
C GLN A 22 -2.23 -7.52 -8.22
N ARG A 23 -1.06 -7.45 -8.87
CA ARG A 23 -0.91 -7.64 -10.31
C ARG A 23 -1.13 -9.08 -10.77
N SER A 24 -1.00 -10.05 -9.86
CA SER A 24 -1.31 -11.46 -10.14
C SER A 24 -2.79 -11.78 -9.96
N THR A 25 -3.60 -10.82 -9.53
CA THR A 25 -5.05 -10.98 -9.31
C THR A 25 -5.85 -10.32 -10.43
N ARG A 26 -7.16 -10.58 -10.47
CA ARG A 26 -8.11 -9.99 -11.43
C ARG A 26 -8.05 -8.44 -11.47
N TYR A 27 -8.02 -7.78 -10.31
CA TYR A 27 -7.95 -6.31 -10.22
C TYR A 27 -6.51 -5.78 -10.35
N ARG A 28 -5.87 -6.02 -11.48
CA ARG A 28 -4.43 -5.74 -11.69
C ARG A 28 -4.08 -4.27 -11.90
N LYS A 29 -5.05 -3.42 -12.24
CA LYS A 29 -4.83 -1.97 -12.42
C LYS A 29 -5.12 -1.23 -11.13
N VAL A 30 -4.23 -0.31 -10.76
CA VAL A 30 -4.31 0.47 -9.52
C VAL A 30 -3.99 1.92 -9.82
N ALA A 31 -4.82 2.84 -9.35
CA ALA A 31 -4.57 4.27 -9.40
C ALA A 31 -4.61 4.88 -8.00
N LEU A 32 -3.85 5.96 -7.84
CA LEU A 32 -3.99 6.88 -6.72
C LEU A 32 -4.85 8.04 -7.20
N ILE A 33 -5.91 8.34 -6.47
CA ILE A 33 -6.81 9.45 -6.75
C ILE A 33 -6.53 10.52 -5.70
N GLY A 34 -6.22 11.73 -6.17
CA GLY A 34 -6.16 12.93 -5.35
C GLY A 34 -7.39 13.77 -5.62
N ALA A 35 -8.14 14.11 -4.58
CA ALA A 35 -9.39 14.85 -4.67
C ALA A 35 -9.37 16.09 -3.78
N LYS A 36 -9.93 17.20 -4.28
CA LYS A 36 -10.12 18.42 -3.51
C LYS A 36 -11.53 18.40 -2.94
N VAL A 37 -11.63 18.12 -1.65
CA VAL A 37 -12.91 17.98 -0.96
C VAL A 37 -13.07 19.13 0.04
N PRO A 38 -14.10 19.96 -0.08
CA PRO A 38 -14.40 20.98 0.93
C PRO A 38 -14.59 20.32 2.30
N GLU A 39 -14.09 20.95 3.38
CA GLU A 39 -14.11 20.36 4.73
C GLU A 39 -15.51 19.89 5.17
N LYS A 40 -16.53 20.70 4.87
CA LYS A 40 -17.95 20.41 5.16
C LYS A 40 -18.47 19.14 4.46
N SER A 41 -17.86 18.77 3.34
CA SER A 41 -18.29 17.63 2.51
C SER A 41 -17.42 16.39 2.70
N ILE A 42 -16.35 16.45 3.51
CA ILE A 42 -15.41 15.33 3.71
C ILE A 42 -16.15 14.07 4.18
N LEU A 43 -17.04 14.18 5.17
CA LEU A 43 -17.74 13.00 5.71
C LEU A 43 -18.61 12.31 4.66
N LYS A 44 -19.36 13.09 3.86
CA LYS A 44 -20.21 12.57 2.78
C LYS A 44 -19.35 11.89 1.70
N ALA A 45 -18.29 12.57 1.25
CA ALA A 45 -17.37 12.04 0.26
C ALA A 45 -16.71 10.73 0.72
N VAL A 46 -16.21 10.69 1.96
CA VAL A 46 -15.56 9.52 2.54
C VAL A 46 -16.51 8.34 2.65
N SER A 47 -17.76 8.57 3.05
CA SER A 47 -18.80 7.54 3.09
C SER A 47 -19.01 6.91 1.71
N THR A 48 -19.21 7.75 0.68
CA THR A 48 -19.38 7.29 -0.71
C THR A 48 -18.14 6.55 -1.23
N ILE A 49 -16.93 7.09 -1.01
CA ILE A 49 -15.67 6.47 -1.44
C ILE A 49 -15.45 5.12 -0.76
N ASN A 50 -15.64 5.05 0.56
CA ASN A 50 -15.41 3.84 1.34
C ASN A 50 -16.45 2.74 1.08
N SER A 51 -17.62 3.07 0.51
CA SER A 51 -18.65 2.08 0.15
C SER A 51 -18.18 1.10 -0.93
N ARG A 52 -17.21 1.49 -1.77
CA ARG A 52 -16.67 0.65 -2.84
C ARG A 52 -15.59 -0.29 -2.30
N LYS A 53 -15.82 -1.61 -2.41
CA LYS A 53 -14.86 -2.63 -1.98
C LYS A 53 -13.49 -2.54 -2.68
N VAL A 54 -13.47 -2.03 -3.91
CA VAL A 54 -12.25 -1.84 -4.71
C VAL A 54 -11.33 -0.72 -4.19
N VAL A 55 -11.84 0.15 -3.29
CA VAL A 55 -11.02 1.16 -2.62
C VAL A 55 -10.22 0.51 -1.49
N ALA A 56 -8.88 0.60 -1.56
CA ALA A 56 -7.98 -0.08 -0.61
C ALA A 56 -7.50 0.80 0.55
N HIS A 57 -7.25 2.07 0.31
CA HIS A 57 -6.76 3.02 1.29
C HIS A 57 -7.43 4.37 1.05
N ASN A 58 -7.71 5.12 2.11
CA ASN A 58 -8.28 6.45 2.04
C ASN A 58 -7.71 7.29 3.19
N TYR A 59 -7.05 8.40 2.86
CA TYR A 59 -6.32 9.24 3.77
C TYR A 59 -6.64 10.71 3.52
N LEU A 60 -6.77 11.47 4.59
CA LEU A 60 -6.65 12.92 4.56
C LEU A 60 -5.17 13.25 4.64
N ARG A 61 -4.64 14.02 3.70
CA ARG A 61 -3.24 14.48 3.69
C ARG A 61 -3.16 15.99 3.62
N ASN A 62 -2.08 16.55 4.16
CA ASN A 62 -1.81 17.98 4.09
C ASN A 62 -1.22 18.32 2.71
N HIS A 63 -2.06 18.84 1.81
CA HIS A 63 -1.60 19.42 0.56
C HIS A 63 -2.58 20.50 0.11
N GLU A 64 -2.07 21.59 -0.44
CA GLU A 64 -2.85 22.79 -0.76
C GLU A 64 -3.94 22.52 -1.80
N ARG A 65 -3.62 21.72 -2.83
CA ARG A 65 -4.56 21.39 -3.91
C ARG A 65 -5.50 20.22 -3.60
N TYR A 66 -4.97 19.08 -3.17
CA TYR A 66 -5.71 17.83 -2.96
C TYR A 66 -5.55 17.33 -1.54
N ASN A 67 -6.64 17.30 -0.77
CA ASN A 67 -6.61 16.90 0.64
C ASN A 67 -7.04 15.44 0.86
N VAL A 68 -7.87 14.85 0.01
CA VAL A 68 -8.29 13.46 0.12
C VAL A 68 -7.56 12.59 -0.90
N TRP A 69 -6.91 11.54 -0.42
CA TRP A 69 -6.12 10.63 -1.23
C TRP A 69 -6.54 9.19 -1.00
N PHE A 70 -6.99 8.51 -2.05
CA PHE A 70 -7.40 7.12 -1.97
C PHE A 70 -6.91 6.30 -3.16
N THR A 71 -6.79 4.98 -2.96
CA THR A 71 -6.36 4.06 -4.02
C THR A 71 -7.55 3.27 -4.55
N PHE A 72 -7.75 3.30 -5.87
CA PHE A 72 -8.80 2.57 -6.57
C PHE A 72 -8.20 1.43 -7.40
N LYS A 73 -8.92 0.31 -7.53
CA LYS A 73 -8.48 -0.88 -8.25
C LYS A 73 -9.51 -1.29 -9.29
N ALA A 74 -9.05 -1.76 -10.44
CA ALA A 74 -9.89 -2.27 -11.53
C ALA A 74 -9.13 -3.35 -12.33
N GLU A 75 -9.81 -4.00 -13.27
CA GLU A 75 -9.22 -5.05 -14.11
C GLU A 75 -8.51 -4.46 -15.33
N THR A 76 -9.12 -3.42 -15.91
CA THR A 76 -8.63 -2.64 -17.04
C THR A 76 -8.44 -1.17 -16.65
N LEU A 77 -7.78 -0.39 -17.52
CA LEU A 77 -7.65 1.06 -17.30
C LEU A 77 -8.97 1.78 -17.60
N ASP A 78 -9.73 1.32 -18.58
CA ASP A 78 -11.02 1.93 -18.94
C ASP A 78 -12.03 1.81 -17.78
N GLU A 79 -12.18 0.61 -17.21
CA GLU A 79 -12.99 0.39 -16.00
C GLU A 79 -12.51 1.23 -14.81
N LEU A 80 -11.19 1.46 -14.71
CA LEU A 80 -10.62 2.29 -13.67
C LEU A 80 -11.08 3.74 -13.82
N TYR A 81 -10.96 4.30 -15.03
CA TYR A 81 -11.36 5.67 -15.31
C TYR A 81 -12.87 5.85 -15.15
N GLU A 82 -13.68 4.99 -15.77
CA GLU A 82 -15.14 5.00 -15.67
C GLU A 82 -15.61 4.85 -14.22
N GLY A 83 -15.04 3.90 -13.48
CA GLY A 83 -15.40 3.65 -12.09
C GLY A 83 -15.03 4.80 -11.15
N VAL A 84 -13.93 5.50 -11.43
CA VAL A 84 -13.55 6.70 -10.68
C VAL A 84 -14.47 7.86 -11.03
N GLU A 85 -14.76 8.11 -12.30
CA GLU A 85 -15.69 9.17 -12.73
C GLU A 85 -17.07 8.99 -12.09
N GLU A 86 -17.63 7.78 -12.14
CA GLU A 86 -18.91 7.46 -11.50
C GLU A 86 -18.87 7.70 -9.98
N LEU A 87 -17.77 7.33 -9.33
CA LEU A 87 -17.59 7.52 -7.89
C LEU A 87 -17.50 9.00 -7.52
N MET A 88 -16.74 9.79 -8.28
CA MET A 88 -16.53 11.21 -8.03
C MET A 88 -17.80 12.02 -8.32
N ALA A 89 -18.57 11.66 -9.36
CA ALA A 89 -19.88 12.23 -9.63
C ALA A 89 -20.85 11.98 -8.47
N LYS A 90 -20.93 10.75 -7.96
CA LYS A 90 -21.77 10.39 -6.79
C LYS A 90 -21.33 11.10 -5.50
N ALA A 91 -20.04 11.36 -5.36
CA ALA A 91 -19.48 12.12 -4.24
C ALA A 91 -19.60 13.65 -4.42
N GLU A 92 -20.12 14.10 -5.58
CA GLU A 92 -20.24 15.52 -5.96
C GLU A 92 -18.89 16.27 -5.98
N ILE A 93 -17.81 15.57 -6.36
CA ILE A 93 -16.47 16.14 -6.43
C ILE A 93 -16.06 16.30 -7.89
N ARG A 94 -15.73 17.54 -8.28
CA ARG A 94 -15.32 17.88 -9.66
C ARG A 94 -13.81 18.03 -9.83
N ASP A 95 -13.09 18.45 -8.78
CA ASP A 95 -11.63 18.66 -8.86
C ASP A 95 -10.90 17.47 -8.26
N PHE A 96 -10.53 16.53 -9.14
CA PHE A 96 -9.70 15.38 -8.81
C PHE A 96 -8.74 15.01 -9.94
N VAL A 97 -7.70 14.26 -9.59
CA VAL A 97 -6.72 13.67 -10.51
C VAL A 97 -6.71 12.15 -10.32
N VAL A 98 -6.56 11.44 -11.43
CA VAL A 98 -6.39 9.99 -11.46
C VAL A 98 -4.96 9.70 -11.88
N LEU A 99 -4.22 8.96 -11.04
CA LEU A 99 -2.80 8.68 -11.25
C LEU A 99 -2.57 7.15 -11.29
N PRO A 100 -2.84 6.50 -12.43
CA PRO A 100 -2.56 5.08 -12.62
C PRO A 100 -1.10 4.74 -12.31
N SER A 101 -0.88 3.55 -11.74
CA SER A 101 0.46 3.05 -11.44
C SER A 101 1.11 2.53 -12.73
N LYS A 102 2.27 3.07 -13.11
CA LYS A 102 3.08 2.57 -14.23
C LYS A 102 3.93 1.38 -13.80
N ARG A 103 4.70 1.55 -12.72
CA ARG A 103 5.59 0.53 -12.19
C ARG A 103 5.61 0.53 -10.67
N VAL A 104 5.56 -0.66 -10.10
CA VAL A 104 5.79 -0.88 -8.68
C VAL A 104 7.22 -1.34 -8.50
N TYR A 105 8.01 -0.66 -7.67
CA TYR A 105 9.40 -1.03 -7.38
C TYR A 105 9.52 -1.78 -6.05
N LYS A 106 8.64 -1.44 -5.09
CA LYS A 106 8.59 -2.09 -3.78
C LYS A 106 7.21 -1.90 -3.17
N ILE A 107 6.63 -2.96 -2.62
CA ILE A 107 5.51 -2.94 -1.68
C ILE A 107 5.75 -4.05 -0.67
N SER A 108 5.86 -3.69 0.61
CA SER A 108 6.17 -4.62 1.70
C SER A 108 5.30 -4.37 2.92
N TYR A 109 5.21 -5.36 3.81
CA TYR A 109 4.68 -5.07 5.14
C TYR A 109 5.69 -4.25 5.92
N ILE A 110 5.19 -3.27 6.67
CA ILE A 110 6.01 -2.41 7.48
C ILE A 110 6.57 -3.24 8.64
N LYS A 111 7.88 -3.44 8.66
CA LYS A 111 8.60 -3.99 9.81
C LYS A 111 9.06 -2.79 10.64
N TYR A 112 8.58 -2.68 11.87
CA TYR A 112 8.83 -1.51 12.71
C TYR A 112 10.08 -1.73 13.57
N ASP A 113 11.04 -0.81 13.47
CA ASP A 113 12.17 -0.74 14.39
C ASP A 113 11.75 0.09 15.61
N LEU A 114 11.45 -0.59 16.71
CA LEU A 114 10.92 0.05 17.92
C LEU A 114 11.99 0.87 18.67
N GLU A 115 13.27 0.62 18.42
CA GLU A 115 14.40 1.29 19.05
C GLU A 115 14.64 2.63 18.35
N ASN A 116 14.77 2.59 17.01
CA ASN A 116 15.07 3.78 16.21
C ASN A 116 13.82 4.60 15.82
N GLY A 117 12.61 4.07 16.04
CA GLY A 117 11.36 4.78 15.75
C GLY A 117 11.09 4.99 14.26
N VAL A 118 11.74 4.19 13.40
CA VAL A 118 11.58 4.15 11.94
C VAL A 118 11.25 2.73 11.46
N PRO A 119 10.71 2.54 10.26
CA PRO A 119 10.54 1.21 9.69
C PRO A 119 11.85 0.68 9.12
N ARG A 120 11.98 -0.65 9.06
CA ARG A 120 13.11 -1.37 8.46
C ARG A 120 12.61 -2.42 7.47
N CYS A 121 12.21 -1.95 6.29
CA CYS A 121 11.58 -2.75 5.25
C CYS A 121 12.62 -3.39 4.31
N PRO A 122 12.39 -4.63 3.83
CA PRO A 122 13.35 -5.36 3.01
C PRO A 122 13.69 -4.62 1.71
N THR A 123 14.94 -4.68 1.24
CA THR A 123 15.41 -4.00 0.01
C THR A 123 15.09 -4.76 -1.29
N ARG A 124 14.12 -5.68 -1.26
CA ARG A 124 13.72 -6.49 -2.41
C ARG A 124 13.06 -5.62 -3.49
N ILE A 125 13.60 -5.68 -4.70
CA ILE A 125 13.00 -5.05 -5.88
C ILE A 125 11.89 -5.95 -6.42
N GLU A 126 10.75 -5.33 -6.72
CA GLU A 126 9.61 -5.98 -7.35
C GLU A 126 9.95 -6.39 -8.80
N PRO A 127 9.61 -7.62 -9.22
CA PRO A 127 9.80 -8.04 -10.61
C PRO A 127 8.92 -7.23 -11.58
N VAL A 128 9.46 -6.99 -12.78
CA VAL A 128 8.79 -6.19 -13.82
C VAL A 128 7.49 -6.84 -14.26
N SER A 129 7.48 -8.16 -14.43
CA SER A 129 6.29 -8.96 -14.75
C SER A 129 6.05 -10.00 -13.68
N VAL A 130 4.78 -10.30 -13.43
CA VAL A 130 4.34 -11.31 -12.46
C VAL A 130 3.19 -12.08 -13.11
N PRO A 131 3.26 -13.41 -13.14
CA PRO A 131 2.18 -14.22 -13.70
C PRO A 131 0.90 -14.09 -12.88
N THR A 132 -0.24 -14.29 -13.52
CA THR A 132 -1.53 -14.31 -12.83
C THR A 132 -1.73 -15.61 -12.06
N LEU A 133 -2.60 -15.58 -11.03
CA LEU A 133 -2.98 -16.79 -10.31
C LEU A 133 -3.62 -17.83 -11.25
N GLU A 134 -4.36 -17.37 -12.26
CA GLU A 134 -4.99 -18.21 -13.29
C GLU A 134 -3.94 -18.89 -14.19
N GLU A 135 -2.93 -18.14 -14.66
CA GLU A 135 -1.81 -18.70 -15.44
C GLU A 135 -1.02 -19.77 -14.66
N LEU A 136 -1.00 -19.66 -13.33
CA LEU A 136 -0.36 -20.63 -12.44
C LEU A 136 -1.30 -21.75 -11.98
N GLY A 137 -2.56 -21.76 -12.40
CA GLY A 137 -3.56 -22.74 -11.95
C GLY A 137 -3.85 -22.69 -10.45
N VAL A 138 -3.57 -21.56 -9.79
CA VAL A 138 -3.78 -21.40 -8.34
C VAL A 138 -5.20 -20.98 -8.06
N ASP A 139 -5.88 -21.72 -7.19
CA ASP A 139 -7.21 -21.34 -6.73
C ASP A 139 -7.18 -19.96 -6.05
N VAL A 140 -8.01 -19.05 -6.57
CA VAL A 140 -8.21 -17.70 -6.02
C VAL A 140 -8.64 -17.75 -4.56
N SER A 141 -9.42 -18.75 -4.15
CA SER A 141 -9.88 -18.94 -2.77
C SER A 141 -8.72 -19.18 -1.78
N LEU A 142 -7.69 -19.93 -2.22
CA LEU A 142 -6.46 -20.15 -1.48
C LEU A 142 -5.65 -18.86 -1.37
N ALA A 143 -5.45 -18.16 -2.49
CA ALA A 143 -4.74 -16.87 -2.50
C ALA A 143 -5.42 -15.82 -1.60
N LEU A 144 -6.76 -15.77 -1.60
CA LEU A 144 -7.54 -14.92 -0.70
C LEU A 144 -7.36 -15.33 0.77
N SER A 145 -7.36 -16.63 1.08
CA SER A 145 -7.13 -17.13 2.43
C SER A 145 -5.74 -16.74 2.95
N LEU A 146 -4.71 -16.88 2.11
CA LEU A 146 -3.34 -16.46 2.40
C LEU A 146 -3.25 -14.94 2.68
N ALA A 147 -3.96 -14.13 1.89
CA ALA A 147 -3.99 -12.67 2.03
C ALA A 147 -4.82 -12.20 3.23
N MET A 148 -5.92 -12.88 3.56
CA MET A 148 -6.79 -12.58 4.70
C MET A 148 -6.12 -12.92 6.03
N GLY A 149 -5.40 -14.05 6.05
CA GLY A 149 -4.52 -14.43 7.14
C GLY A 149 -4.65 -15.88 7.56
N ILE A 150 -3.58 -16.37 8.16
CA ILE A 150 -3.50 -17.70 8.76
C ILE A 150 -3.86 -17.64 10.24
N LYS A 151 -4.53 -18.68 10.74
CA LYS A 151 -4.88 -18.79 12.15
C LYS A 151 -3.61 -18.99 12.97
N ALA A 152 -3.54 -18.39 14.15
CA ALA A 152 -2.45 -18.64 15.09
C ALA A 152 -2.72 -19.93 15.88
N GLU A 153 -2.30 -21.06 15.33
CA GLU A 153 -2.40 -22.40 15.91
C GLU A 153 -1.10 -23.20 15.71
N LYS A 154 -1.00 -24.41 16.29
CA LYS A 154 0.24 -25.20 16.29
C LYS A 154 0.73 -25.60 14.89
N ASN A 155 -0.19 -25.91 13.98
CA ASN A 155 0.11 -26.23 12.58
C ASN A 155 -0.81 -25.42 11.64
N PRO A 156 -0.52 -24.12 11.43
CA PRO A 156 -1.41 -23.22 10.72
C PRO A 156 -1.45 -23.50 9.21
N LEU A 157 -0.34 -23.96 8.63
CA LEU A 157 -0.25 -24.29 7.21
C LEU A 157 -0.94 -25.62 6.91
N GLY A 158 -0.75 -26.66 7.74
CA GLY A 158 -1.48 -27.91 7.58
C GLY A 158 -3.00 -27.75 7.69
N SER A 159 -3.48 -26.89 8.59
CA SER A 159 -4.91 -26.56 8.65
C SER A 159 -5.41 -25.73 7.49
N LEU A 160 -4.57 -24.86 6.91
CA LEU A 160 -4.91 -24.15 5.68
C LEU A 160 -4.99 -25.13 4.51
N ALA A 161 -4.00 -26.01 4.35
CA ALA A 161 -3.93 -27.02 3.30
C ALA A 161 -5.18 -27.93 3.32
N ARG A 162 -5.54 -28.48 4.49
CA ARG A 162 -6.75 -29.30 4.66
C ARG A 162 -8.04 -28.58 4.25
N ARG A 163 -8.18 -27.29 4.54
CA ARG A 163 -9.37 -26.51 4.15
C ARG A 163 -9.52 -26.34 2.64
N HIS A 164 -8.40 -26.42 1.92
CA HIS A 164 -8.34 -26.32 0.46
C HIS A 164 -8.15 -27.67 -0.23
N GLY A 165 -8.22 -28.78 0.52
CA GLY A 165 -8.14 -30.14 -0.03
C GLY A 165 -6.76 -30.55 -0.55
N ILE A 166 -5.69 -29.85 -0.19
CA ILE A 166 -4.31 -30.12 -0.64
C ILE A 166 -3.40 -30.62 0.50
N GLY A 167 -2.27 -31.22 0.14
CA GLY A 167 -1.24 -31.63 1.10
C GLY A 167 -0.49 -30.45 1.71
N GLU A 168 0.04 -30.60 2.93
CA GLU A 168 0.87 -29.54 3.55
C GLU A 168 2.18 -29.31 2.79
N GLY A 169 2.83 -30.38 2.32
CA GLY A 169 4.03 -30.28 1.49
C GLY A 169 3.75 -29.59 0.15
N GLU A 170 2.64 -29.97 -0.51
CA GLU A 170 2.17 -29.34 -1.74
C GLU A 170 1.90 -27.84 -1.55
N LEU A 171 1.28 -27.45 -0.44
CA LEU A 171 1.10 -26.03 -0.10
C LEU A 171 2.45 -25.31 0.08
N LEU A 172 3.43 -25.93 0.74
CA LEU A 172 4.76 -25.34 0.94
C LEU A 172 5.50 -25.14 -0.39
N ASP A 173 5.47 -26.14 -1.26
CA ASP A 173 6.07 -26.07 -2.60
C ASP A 173 5.42 -24.95 -3.41
N LEU A 174 4.08 -24.86 -3.38
CA LEU A 174 3.35 -23.78 -4.01
C LEU A 174 3.72 -22.41 -3.43
N LEU A 175 3.83 -22.27 -2.10
CA LEU A 175 4.23 -21.01 -1.47
C LEU A 175 5.64 -20.58 -1.90
N HIS A 176 6.58 -21.51 -2.01
CA HIS A 176 7.93 -21.24 -2.54
C HIS A 176 7.88 -20.79 -4.00
N GLU A 177 7.12 -21.49 -4.85
CA GLU A 177 6.94 -21.12 -6.25
C GLU A 177 6.34 -19.71 -6.40
N LEU A 178 5.27 -19.41 -5.64
CA LEU A 178 4.63 -18.09 -5.66
C LEU A 178 5.54 -16.98 -5.14
N ALA A 179 6.38 -17.26 -4.14
CA ALA A 179 7.37 -16.31 -3.65
C ALA A 179 8.45 -16.05 -4.71
N HIS A 180 8.96 -17.11 -5.36
CA HIS A 180 9.96 -17.03 -6.42
C HIS A 180 9.45 -16.26 -7.64
N LYS A 181 8.23 -16.54 -8.09
CA LYS A 181 7.56 -15.85 -9.21
C LYS A 181 7.08 -14.42 -8.87
N GLY A 182 7.21 -13.99 -7.61
CA GLY A 182 6.82 -12.63 -7.16
C GLY A 182 5.32 -12.44 -6.97
N VAL A 183 4.53 -13.51 -6.97
CA VAL A 183 3.11 -13.51 -6.61
C VAL A 183 2.94 -13.28 -5.10
N ILE A 184 3.85 -13.81 -4.28
CA ILE A 184 3.96 -13.45 -2.86
C ILE A 184 5.14 -12.47 -2.69
N ARG A 185 4.81 -11.24 -2.26
CA ARG A 185 5.79 -10.17 -2.05
C ARG A 185 6.54 -10.31 -0.74
N ASP A 186 5.79 -10.60 0.31
CA ASP A 186 6.23 -10.63 1.72
C ASP A 186 5.24 -11.49 2.52
N TRP A 187 5.57 -11.81 3.75
CA TRP A 187 4.67 -12.50 4.68
C TRP A 187 5.00 -12.14 6.12
N GLY A 188 4.08 -12.48 7.03
CA GLY A 188 4.27 -12.37 8.46
C GLY A 188 3.18 -11.57 9.17
N ALA A 189 3.49 -11.11 10.37
CA ALA A 189 2.57 -10.37 11.22
C ALA A 189 2.37 -8.93 10.70
N VAL A 190 1.15 -8.56 10.39
CA VAL A 190 0.73 -7.20 10.06
C VAL A 190 0.42 -6.47 11.36
N LEU A 191 1.32 -5.57 11.77
CA LEU A 191 1.17 -4.83 13.02
C LEU A 191 0.26 -3.59 12.86
N ASP A 192 -0.35 -3.14 13.95
CA ASP A 192 -0.94 -1.80 14.03
C ASP A 192 0.12 -0.79 14.47
N GLY A 193 0.62 0.00 13.51
CA GLY A 193 1.66 1.00 13.78
C GLY A 193 1.26 2.04 14.83
N GLY A 194 -0.02 2.40 14.91
CA GLY A 194 -0.50 3.38 15.90
C GLY A 194 -0.34 2.87 17.33
N ARG A 195 -0.64 1.58 17.57
CA ARG A 195 -0.38 0.93 18.86
C ARG A 195 1.11 0.78 19.19
N LEU A 196 1.99 0.88 18.21
CA LEU A 196 3.45 0.85 18.36
C LEU A 196 4.09 2.26 18.44
N GLY A 197 3.25 3.30 18.44
CA GLY A 197 3.67 4.70 18.46
C GLY A 197 4.03 5.29 17.10
N PHE A 198 3.94 4.53 16.00
CA PHE A 198 4.18 5.01 14.64
C PHE A 198 2.95 5.73 14.09
N VAL A 199 2.76 6.95 14.60
CA VAL A 199 1.58 7.77 14.32
C VAL A 199 1.77 8.68 13.10
N VAL A 200 3.00 8.88 12.64
CA VAL A 200 3.29 9.72 11.47
C VAL A 200 3.46 8.85 10.23
N ASN A 201 2.68 9.15 9.19
CA ASN A 201 2.82 8.56 7.86
C ASN A 201 3.00 9.67 6.83
N ALA A 202 3.98 9.52 5.95
CA ALA A 202 4.17 10.42 4.82
C ALA A 202 4.18 9.64 3.51
N MET A 203 3.47 10.18 2.52
CA MET A 203 3.65 9.82 1.12
C MET A 203 4.51 10.94 0.51
N VAL A 204 5.74 10.61 0.17
CA VAL A 204 6.68 11.56 -0.40
C VAL A 204 6.58 11.48 -1.92
N VAL A 205 6.42 12.63 -2.55
CA VAL A 205 6.30 12.76 -4.01
C VAL A 205 7.54 13.41 -4.57
N LEU A 206 8.00 12.91 -5.71
CA LEU A 206 9.25 13.32 -6.35
C LEU A 206 8.94 13.87 -7.73
N ARG A 207 9.42 15.08 -8.02
CA ARG A 207 9.43 15.60 -9.38
C ARG A 207 10.75 15.20 -10.00
N LEU A 208 10.67 14.47 -11.12
CA LEU A 208 11.81 13.88 -11.78
C LEU A 208 11.64 13.99 -13.30
N PRO A 209 12.72 14.24 -14.04
CA PRO A 209 12.78 13.96 -15.48
C PRO A 209 12.46 12.48 -15.73
N VAL A 210 11.72 12.19 -16.81
CA VAL A 210 11.18 10.84 -17.12
C VAL A 210 12.30 9.80 -17.17
N GLU A 211 13.45 10.16 -17.73
CA GLU A 211 14.65 9.34 -17.88
C GLU A 211 15.29 8.95 -16.54
N ARG A 212 15.11 9.75 -15.48
CA ARG A 212 15.69 9.48 -14.15
C ARG A 212 14.78 8.68 -13.23
N VAL A 213 13.48 8.57 -13.56
CA VAL A 213 12.47 7.97 -12.67
C VAL A 213 12.85 6.56 -12.25
N VAL A 214 13.24 5.73 -13.22
CA VAL A 214 13.55 4.31 -12.98
C VAL A 214 14.75 4.16 -12.06
N ASP A 215 15.85 4.83 -12.38
CA ASP A 215 17.09 4.72 -11.62
C ASP A 215 16.91 5.22 -10.19
N ILE A 216 16.25 6.36 -10.03
CA ILE A 216 15.99 6.95 -8.70
C ILE A 216 15.09 6.04 -7.86
N CYS A 217 14.03 5.47 -8.43
CA CYS A 217 13.17 4.55 -7.68
C CYS A 217 13.91 3.27 -7.26
N LEU A 218 14.79 2.73 -8.12
CA LEU A 218 15.62 1.58 -7.75
C LEU A 218 16.63 1.92 -6.65
N GLU A 219 17.29 3.07 -6.73
CA GLU A 219 18.21 3.53 -5.69
C GLU A 219 17.49 3.78 -4.36
N ILE A 220 16.26 4.31 -4.40
CA ILE A 220 15.44 4.47 -3.20
C ILE A 220 15.21 3.11 -2.52
N VAL A 221 14.81 2.11 -3.29
CA VAL A 221 14.51 0.76 -2.77
C VAL A 221 15.75 0.06 -2.21
N LYS A 222 16.90 0.23 -2.85
CA LYS A 222 18.17 -0.41 -2.43
C LYS A 222 18.78 0.24 -1.20
N ARG A 223 18.71 1.57 -1.08
CA ARG A 223 19.50 2.34 -0.10
C ARG A 223 18.72 2.68 1.18
N PHE A 224 17.39 2.69 1.13
CA PHE A 224 16.57 3.17 2.25
C PHE A 224 15.56 2.12 2.71
N GLU A 225 15.89 1.44 3.80
CA GLU A 225 15.01 0.46 4.44
C GLU A 225 13.77 1.13 5.06
N GLU A 226 13.83 2.44 5.35
CA GLU A 226 12.71 3.21 5.87
C GLU A 226 11.56 3.39 4.86
N VAL A 227 11.79 3.02 3.59
CA VAL A 227 10.78 3.05 2.54
C VAL A 227 10.01 1.75 2.50
N SER A 228 8.72 1.82 2.79
CA SER A 228 7.81 0.65 2.77
C SER A 228 7.25 0.36 1.38
N HIS A 229 7.00 1.41 0.59
CA HIS A 229 6.43 1.34 -0.74
C HIS A 229 7.16 2.35 -1.65
N CYS A 230 7.44 1.96 -2.90
CA CYS A 230 7.99 2.83 -3.93
C CYS A 230 7.31 2.51 -5.27
N VAL A 231 6.64 3.51 -5.87
CA VAL A 231 5.76 3.33 -7.03
C VAL A 231 5.93 4.51 -7.97
N GLU A 232 6.06 4.22 -9.26
CA GLU A 232 5.92 5.18 -10.36
C GLU A 232 4.48 5.21 -10.86
N ARG A 233 3.99 6.42 -11.16
CA ARG A 233 2.64 6.69 -11.65
C ARG A 233 2.67 7.56 -12.89
N GLU A 234 1.55 7.57 -13.60
CA GLU A 234 1.27 8.59 -14.60
C GLU A 234 1.18 9.97 -13.94
N VAL A 235 1.58 10.99 -14.70
CA VAL A 235 1.45 12.39 -14.33
C VAL A 235 0.19 12.97 -14.96
N ALA A 236 -0.40 13.95 -14.32
CA ALA A 236 -1.50 14.74 -14.87
C ALA A 236 -0.99 16.16 -15.18
N PRO A 237 -0.61 16.47 -16.43
CA PRO A 237 0.00 17.76 -16.79
C PRO A 237 -0.84 18.97 -16.32
N GLY A 238 -0.18 19.99 -15.78
CA GLY A 238 -0.83 21.18 -15.22
C GLY A 238 -1.65 20.96 -13.94
N ARG A 239 -1.79 19.70 -13.48
CA ARG A 239 -2.52 19.35 -12.26
C ARG A 239 -1.63 18.71 -11.20
N TRP A 240 -0.86 17.69 -11.59
CA TRP A 240 -0.03 16.87 -10.73
C TRP A 240 1.13 16.20 -11.49
N GLU A 241 2.34 16.74 -11.36
CA GLU A 241 3.49 16.37 -12.21
C GLU A 241 4.59 15.63 -11.44
N TYR A 242 4.18 14.75 -10.53
CA TYR A 242 5.07 13.91 -9.75
C TYR A 242 5.00 12.48 -10.27
N PRO A 243 6.00 11.97 -11.00
CA PRO A 243 5.98 10.60 -11.52
C PRO A 243 6.29 9.54 -10.46
N ALA A 244 7.03 9.87 -9.39
CA ALA A 244 7.48 8.89 -8.41
C ALA A 244 7.02 9.20 -6.98
N TYR A 245 6.72 8.12 -6.24
CA TYR A 245 6.14 8.16 -4.91
C TYR A 245 6.82 7.13 -4.02
N PHE A 246 7.14 7.51 -2.80
CA PHE A 246 7.48 6.54 -1.77
C PHE A 246 6.73 6.80 -0.47
N VAL A 247 6.55 5.76 0.35
CA VAL A 247 5.82 5.85 1.62
C VAL A 247 6.72 5.44 2.78
N THR A 248 6.76 6.29 3.79
CA THR A 248 7.49 6.05 5.03
C THR A 248 6.63 6.37 6.26
N HIS A 249 7.11 5.93 7.42
CA HIS A 249 6.44 6.05 8.71
C HIS A 249 7.46 6.43 9.77
N ALA A 250 7.01 7.08 10.84
CA ALA A 250 7.83 7.32 12.01
C ALA A 250 6.96 7.52 13.25
N ARG A 251 7.60 7.54 14.41
CA ARG A 251 6.97 8.03 15.63
C ARG A 251 6.80 9.55 15.64
N GLU A 252 7.76 10.26 15.06
CA GLU A 252 7.82 11.72 15.07
C GLU A 252 7.98 12.29 13.67
N ARG A 253 7.43 13.49 13.47
CA ARG A 253 7.47 14.19 12.18
C ARG A 253 8.91 14.56 11.80
N LYS A 254 9.69 15.06 12.77
CA LYS A 254 11.09 15.46 12.58
C LYS A 254 11.94 14.32 11.99
N THR A 255 11.67 13.07 12.38
CA THR A 255 12.36 11.90 11.84
C THR A 255 12.11 11.73 10.33
N ILE A 256 10.88 11.98 9.87
CA ILE A 256 10.56 11.94 8.44
C ILE A 256 11.18 13.13 7.72
N ASP A 257 11.13 14.34 8.28
CA ASP A 257 11.74 15.52 7.67
C ASP A 257 13.25 15.30 7.44
N LEU A 258 13.98 14.85 8.46
CA LEU A 258 15.42 14.52 8.35
C LEU A 258 15.68 13.37 7.36
N PHE A 259 14.80 12.37 7.33
CA PHE A 259 14.91 11.28 6.38
C PHE A 259 14.72 11.75 4.94
N VAL A 260 13.74 12.62 4.70
CA VAL A 260 13.44 13.19 3.38
C VAL A 260 14.60 14.07 2.90
N GLU A 261 15.18 14.88 3.78
CA GLU A 261 16.40 15.65 3.49
C GLU A 261 17.55 14.72 3.10
N ARG A 262 17.79 13.66 3.88
CA ARG A 262 18.82 12.66 3.58
C ARG A 262 18.60 12.01 2.21
N VAL A 263 17.37 11.66 1.85
CA VAL A 263 17.04 11.09 0.53
C VAL A 263 17.28 12.11 -0.58
N ARG A 264 16.84 13.36 -0.38
CA ARG A 264 17.00 14.46 -1.35
C ARG A 264 18.47 14.70 -1.65
N ASP A 265 19.30 14.80 -0.62
CA ASP A 265 20.72 15.12 -0.76
C ASP A 265 21.49 13.93 -1.36
N ALA A 266 21.19 12.71 -0.90
CA ALA A 266 21.86 11.48 -1.37
C ALA A 266 21.57 11.14 -2.84
N LEU A 267 20.43 11.59 -3.39
CA LEU A 267 20.00 11.31 -4.76
C LEU A 267 19.96 12.55 -5.65
N ARG A 268 20.35 13.72 -5.11
CA ARG A 268 20.35 15.03 -5.79
C ARG A 268 19.00 15.31 -6.45
N LEU A 269 17.97 15.36 -5.61
CA LEU A 269 16.58 15.62 -6.02
C LEU A 269 16.27 17.11 -5.88
N GLU A 270 15.68 17.70 -6.92
CA GLU A 270 15.27 19.11 -6.89
C GLU A 270 14.01 19.30 -6.03
N GLU A 271 12.96 18.52 -6.30
CA GLU A 271 11.73 18.55 -5.52
C GLU A 271 11.41 17.17 -4.93
N CYS A 272 11.33 17.15 -3.60
CA CYS A 272 11.01 15.98 -2.78
C CYS A 272 10.07 16.43 -1.66
N LEU A 273 8.76 16.23 -1.84
CA LEU A 273 7.73 16.82 -0.98
C LEU A 273 7.00 15.75 -0.16
N PRO A 274 7.07 15.78 1.19
CA PRO A 274 6.29 14.89 2.04
C PRO A 274 4.84 15.36 2.20
N LEU A 275 3.89 14.51 1.78
CA LEU A 275 2.46 14.65 2.09
C LEU A 275 2.13 13.80 3.32
N TYR A 276 2.07 14.45 4.48
CA TYR A 276 1.72 13.84 5.76
C TYR A 276 0.24 13.46 5.82
N SER A 277 -0.02 12.24 6.31
CA SER A 277 -1.38 11.79 6.63
C SER A 277 -1.85 12.46 7.91
N VAL A 278 -2.92 13.24 7.80
CA VAL A 278 -3.63 13.84 8.93
C VAL A 278 -4.61 12.84 9.55
N ALA A 279 -5.32 12.08 8.72
CA ALA A 279 -6.28 11.09 9.19
C ALA A 279 -6.36 9.87 8.25
N ASN A 280 -6.59 8.68 8.83
CA ASN A 280 -6.95 7.49 8.06
C ASN A 280 -8.47 7.40 7.94
N LEU A 281 -9.00 7.85 6.80
CA LEU A 281 -10.43 7.94 6.54
C LEU A 281 -11.08 6.57 6.30
N ARG A 282 -10.29 5.51 6.08
CA ARG A 282 -10.80 4.12 6.01
C ARG A 282 -10.94 3.47 7.38
N LYS A 283 -10.08 3.82 8.34
CA LYS A 283 -10.14 3.35 9.73
C LYS A 283 -11.06 4.20 10.61
N ALA A 284 -11.45 5.38 10.15
CA ALA A 284 -12.29 6.30 10.90
C ALA A 284 -13.62 5.62 11.27
N ARG A 285 -13.80 5.33 12.57
CA ARG A 285 -15.12 5.33 13.21
C ARG A 285 -15.73 6.71 12.96
N PRO A 286 -17.06 6.83 12.80
CA PRO A 286 -17.70 8.11 12.52
C PRO A 286 -17.19 9.16 13.52
N ILE A 287 -16.61 10.23 13.00
CA ILE A 287 -16.22 11.40 13.78
C ILE A 287 -17.54 11.99 14.27
N VAL A 288 -17.87 11.75 15.53
CA VAL A 288 -18.94 12.47 16.21
C VAL A 288 -18.36 13.87 16.47
N MET A 289 -18.84 14.85 15.71
CA MET A 289 -18.88 16.25 16.17
C MET A 289 -20.14 16.44 16.99
#